data_AF-A0A3N5NY08-F1
#
_entry.id   AF-A0A3N5NY08-F1
#
_cell.length_a   1.000
_cell.length_b   1.000
_cell.length_c   1.000
_cell.angle_alpha   90.00
_cell.angle_beta   90.00
_cell.angle_gamma   90.00
#
_symmetry.space_group_name_H-M   'P 1'
#
loop_
_entity.id
_entity.type
_entity.pdbx_description
1 polymer ?
#
loop_
_entity_poly.entity_id
_entity_poly.type
_entity_poly.pdbx_seq_one_letter_code
_entity_poly.pdbx_strand_id
1 'polypeptide(L)'
;MLRAAGCKKELLVECESFENRGGWVIDPQFTEQVGSPYLMAHGMVEPVANASTTIIIPAGNTYHGWARIKNWAPCSLCCIQASSERLPPI
;
A
#
# COMPACT_ATOMS: atom_id res chain seq x y z
N MET A 1 -15.73 7.94 16.47
CA MET A 1 -16.24 9.33 16.56
C MET A 1 -16.26 9.93 15.16
N LEU A 2 -17.37 10.55 14.76
CA LEU A 2 -17.58 11.13 13.42
C LEU A 2 -16.83 12.46 13.25
N ARG A 3 -16.22 12.67 12.08
CA ARG A 3 -15.95 14.00 11.52
C ARG A 3 -16.33 14.00 10.05
N ALA A 4 -17.25 14.89 9.68
CA ALA A 4 -17.54 15.26 8.31
C ALA A 4 -17.34 16.78 8.19
N ALA A 5 -16.34 17.21 7.41
CA ALA A 5 -16.14 18.59 6.98
C ALA A 5 -15.39 18.57 5.63
N GLY A 6 -16.15 18.67 4.54
CA GLY A 6 -15.67 18.54 3.15
C GLY A 6 -15.57 17.08 2.72
N CYS A 7 -16.18 16.70 1.59
CA CYS A 7 -16.13 15.33 1.05
C CYS A 7 -14.71 15.00 0.54
N LYS A 8 -13.75 14.84 1.46
CA LYS A 8 -12.48 14.16 1.18
C LYS A 8 -12.77 12.68 1.26
N LYS A 9 -13.01 12.05 0.11
CA LYS A 9 -13.02 10.59 0.02
C LYS A 9 -11.59 10.12 0.19
N GLU A 10 -11.26 9.70 1.40
CA GLU A 10 -9.99 9.05 1.71
C GLU A 10 -10.16 7.55 1.47
N LEU A 11 -9.31 6.98 0.61
CA LEU A 11 -9.24 5.54 0.35
C LEU A 11 -7.99 5.00 1.03
N LEU A 12 -8.19 4.18 2.06
CA LEU A 12 -7.12 3.41 2.70
C LEU A 12 -7.05 2.04 2.04
N VAL A 13 -5.87 1.69 1.55
CA VAL A 13 -5.59 0.37 0.96
C VAL A 13 -4.63 -0.36 1.90
N GLU A 14 -5.07 -1.49 2.41
CA GLU A 14 -4.30 -2.34 3.31
C GLU A 14 -3.40 -3.28 2.51
N CYS A 15 -2.10 -3.25 2.79
CA CYS A 15 -1.12 -4.03 2.04
C CYS A 15 -1.25 -5.54 2.27
N GLU A 16 -1.75 -5.97 3.43
CA GLU A 16 -2.06 -7.38 3.68
C GLU A 16 -3.13 -7.93 2.72
N SER A 17 -3.99 -7.06 2.20
CA SER A 17 -5.09 -7.41 1.29
C SER A 17 -4.69 -7.34 -0.19
N PHE A 18 -3.40 -7.24 -0.49
CA PHE A 18 -2.93 -7.26 -1.89
C PHE A 18 -3.19 -8.62 -2.55
N GLU A 19 -3.72 -8.56 -3.78
CA GLU A 19 -4.01 -9.74 -4.59
C GLU A 19 -2.75 -10.54 -4.91
N ASN A 20 -1.66 -9.85 -5.22
CA ASN A 20 -0.35 -10.46 -5.42
C ASN A 20 0.61 -9.99 -4.34
N ARG A 21 1.00 -10.89 -3.45
CA ARG A 21 1.97 -10.59 -2.38
C ARG A 21 3.42 -10.80 -2.80
N GLY A 22 3.72 -11.40 -3.97
CA GLY A 22 5.09 -11.56 -4.48
C GLY A 22 6.08 -12.32 -3.57
N GLY A 23 5.61 -13.02 -2.53
CA GLY A 23 6.46 -13.65 -1.51
C GLY A 23 6.70 -12.81 -0.25
N TRP A 24 6.04 -11.66 -0.12
CA TRP A 24 6.08 -10.83 1.08
C TRP A 24 5.29 -11.48 2.23
N VAL A 25 5.77 -11.25 3.45
CA VAL A 25 5.21 -11.81 4.67
C VAL A 25 4.45 -10.75 5.44
N ILE A 26 3.33 -11.12 6.05
CA ILE A 26 2.58 -10.23 6.94
C ILE A 26 3.22 -10.25 8.32
N ASP A 27 3.61 -9.08 8.81
CA ASP A 27 4.15 -8.88 10.15
C ASP A 27 3.11 -8.17 11.05
N PRO A 28 2.51 -8.87 12.03
CA PRO A 28 1.49 -8.30 12.89
C PRO A 28 2.04 -7.52 14.10
N GLN A 29 3.35 -7.43 14.31
CA GLN A 29 3.96 -6.91 15.54
C GLN A 29 3.51 -5.49 15.96
N PHE A 30 3.04 -4.67 15.02
CA PHE A 30 2.64 -3.28 15.28
C PHE A 30 1.14 -3.03 15.11
N THR A 31 0.34 -4.08 14.91
CA THR A 31 -1.09 -3.95 14.59
C THR A 31 -1.83 -3.19 15.70
N GLU A 32 -1.49 -3.42 16.97
CA GLU A 32 -2.15 -2.75 18.11
C GLU A 32 -1.87 -1.23 18.18
N GLN A 33 -0.70 -0.79 17.72
CA GLN A 33 -0.32 0.64 17.75
C GLN A 33 -0.75 1.38 16.47
N VAL A 34 -0.82 0.65 15.35
CA VAL A 34 -0.88 1.21 14.00
C VAL A 34 -2.22 0.91 13.31
N GLY A 35 -2.98 -0.05 13.82
CA GLY A 35 -4.30 -0.46 13.34
C GLY A 35 -4.28 -1.50 12.22
N SER A 36 -3.12 -1.73 11.58
CA SER A 36 -2.95 -2.74 10.54
C SER A 36 -1.51 -3.30 10.52
N PRO A 37 -1.32 -4.57 10.12
CA PRO A 37 -0.01 -5.19 10.00
C PRO A 37 0.82 -4.57 8.87
N TYR A 38 2.12 -4.86 8.87
CA TYR A 38 3.01 -4.48 7.76
C TYR A 38 3.17 -5.64 6.79
N LEU A 39 3.17 -5.34 5.49
CA LEU A 39 3.65 -6.27 4.47
C LEU A 39 5.17 -6.10 4.36
N MET A 40 5.93 -7.14 4.65
CA MET A 40 7.40 -7.11 4.74
C MET A 40 8.05 -8.04 3.72
N ALA A 41 8.96 -7.49 2.91
CA ALA A 41 9.91 -8.25 2.13
C ALA A 41 11.11 -8.62 3.00
N HIS A 42 11.16 -9.84 3.54
CA HIS A 42 12.27 -10.26 4.39
C HIS A 42 13.59 -10.40 3.62
N GLY A 43 13.52 -10.77 2.32
CA GLY A 43 14.59 -10.71 1.32
C GLY A 43 16.01 -10.79 1.87
N MET A 44 16.35 -11.89 2.57
CA MET A 44 17.56 -11.94 3.39
C MET A 44 18.85 -12.15 2.57
N VAL A 45 18.76 -12.23 1.24
CA VAL A 45 19.88 -12.33 0.27
C VAL A 45 19.42 -11.96 -1.15
N GLU A 46 18.22 -12.39 -1.55
CA GLU A 46 17.67 -12.18 -2.90
C GLU A 46 16.51 -11.18 -2.89
N PRO A 47 16.36 -10.34 -3.93
CA PRO A 47 15.21 -9.46 -4.08
C PRO A 47 13.90 -10.26 -4.12
N VAL A 48 12.94 -9.87 -3.28
CA VAL A 48 11.58 -10.42 -3.32
C VAL A 48 10.83 -9.78 -4.49
N ALA A 49 9.98 -10.56 -5.17
CA ALA A 49 9.16 -10.03 -6.26
C ALA A 49 8.21 -8.92 -5.76
N ASN A 50 7.77 -8.05 -6.66
CA ASN A 50 6.89 -6.95 -6.31
C ASN A 50 5.53 -7.45 -5.80
N ALA A 51 5.08 -6.92 -4.67
CA ALA A 51 3.69 -7.02 -4.26
C ALA A 51 2.85 -5.99 -5.02
N SER A 52 1.68 -6.38 -5.52
CA SER A 52 0.82 -5.52 -6.31
C SER A 52 -0.66 -5.78 -6.07
N THR A 53 -1.46 -4.73 -6.26
CA THR A 53 -2.91 -4.77 -6.25
C THR A 53 -3.45 -3.71 -7.19
N THR A 54 -4.66 -3.91 -7.71
CA THR A 54 -5.35 -2.93 -8.56
C THR A 54 -6.53 -2.34 -7.81
N ILE A 55 -6.64 -1.02 -7.80
CA ILE A 55 -7.77 -0.32 -7.21
C ILE A 55 -8.44 0.58 -8.26
N ILE A 56 -9.77 0.61 -8.24
CA ILE A 56 -10.54 1.46 -9.13
C ILE A 56 -10.90 2.73 -8.37
N ILE A 57 -10.43 3.86 -8.87
CA ILE A 57 -10.73 5.19 -8.33
C ILE A 57 -11.58 5.92 -9.37
N PRO A 58 -12.67 6.61 -8.97
CA PRO A 58 -13.48 7.39 -9.92
C PRO A 58 -12.62 8.42 -10.69
N ALA A 59 -12.86 8.55 -11.99
CA ALA A 59 -12.10 9.46 -12.83
C ALA A 59 -12.39 10.94 -12.50
N GLY A 60 -11.40 11.80 -12.72
CA GLY A 60 -11.62 13.26 -12.85
C GLY A 60 -10.99 14.16 -11.80
N ASN A 61 -10.23 13.62 -10.83
CA ASN A 61 -9.57 14.45 -9.81
C ASN A 61 -8.08 14.12 -9.65
N THR A 62 -7.30 15.10 -9.22
CA THR A 62 -5.93 14.88 -8.73
C THR A 62 -5.98 14.16 -7.40
N TYR A 63 -5.30 13.01 -7.31
CA TYR A 63 -5.17 12.25 -6.08
C TYR A 63 -3.78 12.44 -5.49
N HIS A 64 -3.73 12.58 -4.18
CA HIS A 64 -2.49 12.52 -3.43
C HIS A 64 -2.34 11.12 -2.85
N GLY A 65 -1.24 10.45 -3.17
CA GLY A 65 -0.89 9.16 -2.60
C GLY A 65 0.01 9.36 -1.38
N TRP A 66 -0.33 8.71 -0.27
CA TRP A 66 0.55 8.59 0.89
C TRP A 66 0.80 7.13 1.16
N ALA A 67 2.04 6.78 1.48
CA ALA A 67 2.42 5.44 1.84
C ALA A 67 3.15 5.46 3.17
N ARG A 68 2.74 4.55 4.06
CA ARG A 68 3.44 4.31 5.33
C ARG A 68 4.47 3.22 5.11
N ILE A 69 5.73 3.59 5.11
CA ILE A 69 6.86 2.66 4.95
C ILE A 69 7.67 2.57 6.23
N LYS A 70 8.20 1.38 6.49
CA LYS A 70 9.18 1.15 7.55
C LYS A 70 10.33 0.34 6.99
N ASN A 71 11.53 0.89 7.09
CA ASN A 71 12.74 0.14 6.76
C ASN A 71 13.30 -0.52 8.03
N TRP A 72 13.39 -1.84 8.00
CA TRP A 72 13.87 -2.64 9.13
C TRP A 72 15.37 -2.88 9.10
N ALA A 73 16.00 -2.80 7.93
CA ALA A 73 17.45 -2.98 7.76
C ALA A 73 18.06 -1.82 6.96
N PRO A 74 19.21 -1.27 7.36
CA PRO A 74 19.79 -0.08 6.72
C PRO A 74 20.13 -0.23 5.23
N CYS A 75 20.23 -1.46 4.70
CA CYS A 75 20.56 -1.73 3.29
C CYS A 75 19.38 -2.22 2.42
N SER A 76 18.15 -2.32 2.95
CA SER A 76 16.98 -2.66 2.15
C SER A 76 16.35 -1.40 1.56
N LEU A 77 16.45 -1.22 0.24
CA LEU A 77 15.71 -0.20 -0.50
C LEU A 77 14.36 -0.78 -0.93
N CYS A 78 13.27 -0.18 -0.44
CA CYS A 78 11.92 -0.44 -0.93
C CYS A 78 11.50 0.72 -1.84
N CYS A 79 11.18 0.43 -3.10
CA CYS A 79 10.66 1.40 -4.05
C CYS A 79 9.14 1.26 -4.12
N ILE A 80 8.40 2.37 -3.92
CA ILE A 80 6.96 2.39 -4.18
C ILE A 80 6.75 2.82 -5.63
N GLN A 81 6.05 1.99 -6.39
CA GLN A 81 5.63 2.33 -7.74
C GLN A 81 4.10 2.38 -7.77
N ALA A 82 3.56 3.56 -8.11
CA ALA A 82 2.15 3.71 -8.44
C ALA A 82 2.05 4.11 -9.92
N SER A 83 1.35 3.31 -10.71
CA SER A 83 1.02 3.59 -12.10
C SER A 83 -0.50 3.69 -12.23
N SER A 84 -1.00 4.78 -12.79
CA SER A 84 -2.43 4.95 -13.04
C SER A 84 -2.69 4.86 -14.54
N GLU A 85 -3.66 4.03 -14.91
CA GLU A 85 -4.15 3.95 -16.27
C GLU A 85 -5.62 4.39 -16.30
N ARG A 86 -5.99 5.21 -17.29
CA ARG A 86 -7.38 5.63 -17.46
C ARG A 86 -8.10 4.54 -18.23
N LEU A 87 -9.05 3.87 -17.58
CA LEU A 87 -9.93 2.91 -18.26
C LEU A 87 -10.66 3.62 -19.42
N PRO A 88 -10.78 2.96 -20.60
CA PRO A 88 -11.47 3.54 -21.74
C PRO A 88 -12.95 3.83 -21.38
N PRO A 89 -13.54 4.91 -21.94
CA PRO A 89 -14.98 5.15 -21.78
C PRO A 89 -15.74 3.97 -22.39
N ILE A 90 -16.70 3.45 -21.62
CA ILE A 90 -17.62 2.36 -22.01
C ILE A 90 -18.59 2.88 -23.08
#